data_AF-A0A2N3ARA9-F1
#
_entry.id   AF-A0A2N3ARA9-F1
#
_cell.length_a   1.000
_cell.length_b   1.000
_cell.length_c   1.000
_cell.angle_alpha   90.00
_cell.angle_beta   90.00
_cell.angle_gamma   90.00
#
_symmetry.space_group_name_H-M   'P 1'
#
loop_
_entity.id
_entity.type
_entity.pdbx_description
1 polymer ?
#
loop_
_entity_poly.entity_id
_entity_poly.type
_entity_poly.pdbx_seq_one_letter_code
_entity_poly.pdbx_strand_id
1 'polypeptide(L)' 'MPYIVYLDETGDHSLEFIDKDFPVFSLAMFICDTVYYNHTILPAVAQLKTDYFGHEGVILHSRDMC' A
#
# COMPACT_ATOMS: atom_id res chain seq x y z
N MET A 1 -4.80 -11.62 20.36
CA MET A 1 -3.95 -10.50 19.89
C MET A 1 -4.56 -9.95 18.62
N PRO A 2 -4.80 -8.64 18.51
CA PRO A 2 -5.45 -8.05 17.34
C PRO A 2 -4.50 -8.04 16.13
N TYR A 3 -5.05 -8.34 14.97
CA TYR A 3 -4.36 -8.24 13.68
C TYR A 3 -5.01 -7.14 12.86
N ILE A 4 -4.19 -6.41 12.11
CA ILE A 4 -4.65 -5.47 11.10
C ILE A 4 -4.44 -6.14 9.74
N VAL A 5 -5.46 -6.08 8.90
CA VAL A 5 -5.42 -6.62 7.54
C VAL A 5 -5.76 -5.50 6.58
N TYR A 6 -4.85 -5.24 5.65
CA TYR A 6 -5.06 -4.37 4.51
C TYR A 6 -5.26 -5.23 3.28
N LEU A 7 -6.29 -4.91 2.50
CA LEU A 7 -6.58 -5.54 1.22
C LEU A 7 -6.51 -4.45 0.16
N ASP A 8 -5.85 -4.75 -0.94
CA ASP A 8 -5.77 -3.86 -2.09
C ASP A 8 -5.93 -4.66 -3.38
N GLU A 9 -6.56 -4.07 -4.36
CA GLU A 9 -6.85 -4.68 -5.66
C GLU A 9 -6.07 -3.94 -6.75
N THR A 10 -5.52 -4.69 -7.69
CA THR A 10 -4.80 -4.13 -8.85
C THR A 10 -5.18 -4.88 -10.12
N GLY A 11 -5.35 -4.15 -11.22
CA GLY A 11 -5.80 -4.68 -12.51
C GLY A 11 -7.17 -4.16 -12.93
N ASP A 12 -7.60 -4.50 -14.14
CA ASP A 12 -8.90 -4.08 -14.69
C ASP A 12 -10.06 -4.79 -13.98
N HIS A 13 -11.01 -4.02 -13.46
CA HIS A 13 -12.25 -4.51 -12.85
C HIS A 13 -13.32 -4.86 -13.89
N SER A 14 -13.07 -4.57 -15.17
CA SER A 14 -14.00 -4.82 -16.25
C SER A 14 -14.06 -6.30 -16.62
N LEU A 15 -15.23 -6.91 -16.39
CA LEU A 15 -15.54 -8.27 -16.83
C LEU A 15 -15.93 -8.33 -18.33
N GLU A 16 -16.12 -7.19 -18.98
CA GLU A 16 -16.62 -7.08 -20.36
C GLU A 16 -15.54 -6.72 -21.39
N PHE A 17 -14.53 -5.97 -20.98
CA PHE A 17 -13.41 -5.55 -21.82
C PHE A 17 -12.12 -5.84 -21.06
N ILE A 18 -11.28 -6.72 -21.59
CA ILE A 18 -9.96 -6.99 -21.01
C ILE A 18 -9.02 -5.89 -21.50
N ASP A 19 -8.60 -5.00 -20.60
CA ASP A 19 -7.45 -4.14 -20.86
C ASP A 19 -6.21 -5.01 -21.15
N LYS A 20 -5.60 -4.82 -22.33
CA LYS A 20 -4.42 -5.59 -22.75
C LYS A 20 -3.16 -5.17 -22.01
N ASP A 21 -3.13 -3.96 -21.47
CA ASP A 21 -2.00 -3.43 -20.71
C ASP A 21 -2.04 -3.94 -19.25
N PHE A 22 -3.23 -4.29 -18.72
CA PHE A 22 -3.44 -4.85 -17.38
C PHE A 22 -4.41 -6.06 -17.35
N PRO A 23 -4.04 -7.19 -17.98
CA PRO A 23 -4.97 -8.31 -18.24
C PRO A 23 -5.23 -9.21 -17.02
N VAL A 24 -4.69 -8.87 -15.84
CA VAL A 24 -4.76 -9.70 -14.64
C VAL A 24 -5.34 -8.89 -13.49
N PHE A 25 -6.45 -9.39 -12.95
CA PHE A 25 -6.94 -8.97 -11.64
C PHE A 25 -6.13 -9.66 -10.54
N SER A 26 -5.49 -8.88 -9.68
CA SER A 26 -4.69 -9.37 -8.56
C SER A 26 -5.17 -8.73 -7.25
N LEU A 27 -5.35 -9.57 -6.23
CA LEU A 27 -5.69 -9.14 -4.88
C LEU A 27 -4.45 -9.29 -3.99
N ALA A 28 -3.96 -8.17 -3.46
CA ALA A 28 -2.88 -8.13 -2.49
C ALA A 28 -3.46 -8.03 -1.08
N MET A 29 -2.84 -8.76 -0.15
CA MET A 29 -3.21 -8.72 1.26
C MET A 29 -1.96 -8.51 2.11
N PHE A 30 -2.01 -7.53 3.00
CA PHE A 30 -0.99 -7.28 3.99
C PHE A 30 -1.57 -7.49 5.39
N ILE A 31 -1.06 -8.50 6.10
CA ILE A 31 -1.48 -8.86 7.45
C ILE A 31 -0.35 -8.54 8.42
N CYS A 32 -0.66 -7.84 9.51
CA CYS A 32 0.32 -7.51 10.54
C CYS A 32 -0.30 -7.56 11.94
N ASP A 33 0.51 -7.97 12.92
CA ASP A 33 0.20 -7.76 14.33
C ASP A 33 0.08 -6.25 14.62
N THR A 34 -0.95 -5.85 15.36
CA THR A 34 -1.18 -4.44 15.73
C THR A 34 -0.03 -3.85 16.54
N VAL A 35 0.60 -4.63 17.44
CA VAL A 35 1.70 -4.12 18.28
C VAL A 35 2.93 -3.82 17.42
N TYR A 36 3.32 -4.77 16.57
CA TYR A 36 4.42 -4.59 15.63
C TYR A 36 4.15 -3.46 14.63
N TYR A 37 2.93 -3.36 14.10
CA TYR A 37 2.54 -2.28 13.19
C TYR A 37 2.76 -0.90 13.83
N ASN A 38 2.27 -0.71 15.06
CA ASN A 38 2.33 0.57 15.77
C ASN A 38 3.75 0.93 16.25
N HIS A 39 4.52 -0.05 16.72
CA HIS A 39 5.81 0.24 17.35
C HIS A 39 7.02 0.09 16.42
N THR A 40 6.85 -0.55 15.25
CA THR A 40 7.96 -0.80 14.32
C THR A 40 7.69 -0.19 12.96
N ILE A 41 6.54 -0.51 12.34
CA ILE A 41 6.26 -0.11 10.96
C ILE A 41 5.97 1.39 10.87
N LEU A 42 5.03 1.91 11.66
CA LEU A 42 4.67 3.32 11.63
C LEU A 42 5.87 4.26 11.89
N PRO A 43 6.71 4.03 12.92
CA PRO A 43 7.90 4.87 13.14
C PRO A 43 8.91 4.79 11.99
N ALA A 44 9.13 3.61 11.41
CA ALA A 44 10.06 3.45 10.29
C ALA A 44 9.58 4.22 9.05
N VAL A 45 8.28 4.22 8.76
CA VAL A 45 7.71 5.00 7.64
C VAL A 45 7.77 6.49 7.93
N ALA A 46 7.49 6.93 9.16
CA ALA A 46 7.63 8.33 9.55
C ALA A 46 9.08 8.82 9.41
N GLN A 47 10.05 8.03 9.87
CA GLN A 47 11.47 8.33 9.72
C GLN A 47 11.86 8.42 8.24
N LEU A 48 11.43 7.46 7.40
CA LEU A 48 11.64 7.52 5.96
C LEU A 48 11.12 8.84 5.38
N LYS A 49 9.90 9.27 5.74
CA LYS A 49 9.36 10.54 5.24
C LYS A 49 10.19 11.75 5.71
N THR A 50 10.60 11.76 6.97
CA THR A 50 11.42 12.85 7.52
C THR A 50 12.81 12.90 6.88
N ASP A 51 13.43 11.75 6.61
CA ASP A 51 14.77 11.67 5.99
C ASP A 51 14.78 12.23 4.56
N TYR A 52 13.73 11.97 3.79
CA TYR A 52 13.65 12.41 2.38
C TYR A 52 13.00 13.77 2.19
N PHE A 53 12.00 14.14 2.99
CA PHE A 53 11.18 15.34 2.80
C PHE A 53 11.31 16.38 3.92
N GLY A 54 12.03 16.06 5.00
CA GLY A 54 12.19 16.93 6.16
C GLY A 54 10.95 17.03 7.06
N HIS A 55 9.86 16.32 6.72
CA HIS A 55 8.65 16.24 7.53
C HIS A 55 7.80 15.01 7.20
N GLU A 56 6.93 14.63 8.14
CA GLU A 56 6.09 13.42 8.03
C GLU A 56 4.79 13.64 7.22
N GLY A 57 4.39 14.89 7.03
CA GLY A 57 3.12 15.27 6.37
C GLY A 57 3.01 14.95 4.88
N VAL A 58 4.00 14.29 4.28
CA VAL A 58 3.94 13.87 2.88
C VAL A 58 3.06 12.63 2.74
N ILE A 59 2.10 12.70 1.81
CA ILE A 59 1.31 11.55 1.38
C ILE A 59 2.09 10.86 0.25
N LEU A 60 2.43 9.58 0.47
CA LEU A 60 3.11 8.76 -0.54
C LEU A 60 2.03 8.16 -1.45
N HIS A 61 2.10 8.51 -2.74
CA HIS A 61 1.25 7.93 -3.77
C HIS A 61 2.06 6.90 -4.56
N SER A 62 1.42 5.79 -4.96
CA SER A 62 1.98 4.91 -5.98
C SER A 62 2.20 5.72 -7.26
N ARG A 63 3.22 5.35 -8.04
CA ARG A 63 3.47 6.00 -9.32
C ARG A 63 2.40 5.54 -10.32
N ASP A 64 1.39 6.38 -10.52
CA ASP A 64 0.30 6.14 -11.45
C ASP A 64 0.71 6.58 -12.88
N MET A 65 1.78 5.99 -13.42
CA MET A 65 2.26 6.29 -14.78
C MET A 65 3.07 5.12 -15.35
N CYS A 66 2.38 4.21 -16.05
CA CYS A 66 2.78 3.77 -17.38
C CYS A 66 1.57 3.21 -18.12
#